data_AF-A0A178HP31-F1
#
_entry.id   AF-A0A178HP31-F1
#
_cell.length_a   1.000
_cell.length_b   1.000
_cell.length_c   1.000
_cell.angle_alpha   90.00
_cell.angle_beta   90.00
_cell.angle_gamma   90.00
#
_symmetry.space_group_name_H-M   'P 1'
#
loop_
_entity.id
_entity.type
_entity.pdbx_description
1 polymer ?
#
loop_
_entity_poly.entity_id
_entity_poly.type
_entity_poly.pdbx_seq_one_letter_code
_entity_poly.pdbx_strand_id
1 'polypeptide(L)'
;MIKVFGAERPAFLADLIDAMTERGRALMGWRPAAGPVTAPDIAQLSELLLSRRGEASGVALARSLVEGYSAASPEERLAFLQMLAERFRPDEAAVDAAFRAWKAGEPGAIEALHNAAEPRRQELFRRINMAPGGTSTLVEMRRDLLDALRAHPELRGVNADFHHLFSSWFNRGFLSLRQIDWNTPASILEKVIRYEAVHQIRNWDDLRNRLQPTDRRCYAFFHPQLVDEPLIFVEVALTRDIPDAIAPLLDLERAPIAAGDANTAVFYSISNTQRGLAGVSFGNFLIKQVVELLKAELPSIQTFVTLSPVPGFAAWLKTRRAEDTLDAELAEALAMLDDADWHEDTERAAAVSAVLLPVAAEYFLQARDKSDRPVDPVARFHLGNGARLERLNPLGDLSAAGLRQSHGLMVNYLYALDEIERNHEAFAESGVIAASDAIRRALPNQNINPLRKIS
;
A
#
# COMPACT_ATOMS: atom_id res chain seq x y z
N MET A 1 3.98 12.87 43.58
CA MET A 1 3.35 14.18 43.30
C MET A 1 4.36 15.02 42.52
N ILE A 2 4.41 14.85 41.20
CA ILE A 2 5.20 15.70 40.29
C ILE A 2 4.28 16.00 39.11
N LYS A 3 3.75 17.23 39.07
CA LYS A 3 3.00 17.77 37.93
C LYS A 3 4.03 18.14 36.86
N VAL A 4 3.95 17.51 35.70
CA VAL A 4 4.66 17.96 34.49
C VAL A 4 3.70 18.90 33.75
N PHE A 5 4.18 20.13 33.53
CA PHE A 5 3.45 21.24 32.93
C PHE A 5 3.14 21.00 31.45
N GLY A 6 2.10 21.68 30.98
CA GLY A 6 1.46 21.51 29.68
C GLY A 6 2.38 21.73 28.48
N ALA A 7 2.08 20.96 27.43
CA ALA A 7 2.58 21.15 26.09
C ALA A 7 1.88 22.36 25.44
N GLU A 8 2.41 23.55 25.64
CA GLU A 8 2.22 24.66 24.71
C GLU A 8 3.54 24.89 23.98
N ARG A 9 3.61 24.50 22.69
CA ARG A 9 4.35 25.16 21.58
C ARG A 9 4.52 24.23 20.37
N PRO A 10 3.62 24.35 19.38
CA PRO A 10 4.01 24.34 17.97
C PRO A 10 3.71 25.68 17.27
N ALA A 11 2.81 26.50 17.82
CA ALA A 11 2.37 27.76 17.19
C ALA A 11 3.47 28.81 17.07
N PHE A 12 4.31 28.97 18.10
CA PHE A 12 5.33 30.03 18.11
C PHE A 12 6.38 29.92 16.99
N LEU A 13 6.72 28.69 16.55
CA LEU A 13 7.67 28.48 15.45
C LEU A 13 7.01 28.71 14.08
N ALA A 14 5.76 28.29 13.92
CA ALA A 14 4.98 28.56 12.71
C ALA A 14 4.71 30.06 12.54
N ASP A 15 4.29 30.74 13.61
CA ASP A 15 4.05 32.19 13.64
C ASP A 15 5.34 32.99 13.36
N LEU A 16 6.49 32.51 13.83
CA LEU A 16 7.79 33.12 13.57
C LEU A 16 8.22 32.95 12.11
N ILE A 17 7.98 31.77 11.52
CA ILE A 17 8.26 31.49 10.11
C ILE A 17 7.34 32.32 9.21
N ASP A 18 6.04 32.42 9.54
CA ASP A 18 5.10 33.27 8.81
C ASP A 18 5.50 34.74 8.89
N ALA A 19 5.84 35.26 10.09
CA ALA A 19 6.31 36.63 10.26
C ALA A 19 7.64 36.92 9.54
N MET A 20 8.55 35.95 9.46
CA MET A 20 9.80 36.06 8.70
C MET A 20 9.55 36.01 7.18
N THR A 21 8.61 35.19 6.73
CA THR A 21 8.21 35.06 5.33
C THR A 21 7.51 36.35 4.86
N GLU A 22 6.68 36.94 5.71
CA GLU A 22 5.95 38.18 5.45
C GLU A 22 6.89 39.40 5.40
N ARG A 23 7.90 39.45 6.28
CA ARG A 23 9.02 40.42 6.16
C ARG A 23 9.86 40.22 4.92
N GLY A 24 10.10 38.97 4.52
CA GLY A 24 10.79 38.63 3.27
C GLY A 24 10.05 39.16 2.03
N ARG A 25 8.71 39.08 2.02
CA ARG A 25 7.86 39.66 0.96
C ARG A 25 7.94 41.19 0.94
N ALA A 26 7.92 41.83 2.11
CA ALA A 26 7.98 43.29 2.23
C ALA A 26 9.32 43.89 1.79
N LEU A 27 10.44 43.22 2.07
CA LEU A 27 11.79 43.65 1.68
C LEU A 27 12.05 43.54 0.16
N MET A 28 11.30 42.71 -0.56
CA MET A 28 11.49 42.46 -2.00
C MET A 28 10.58 43.30 -2.91
N GLY A 29 9.84 44.29 -2.38
CA GLY A 29 8.98 45.16 -3.18
C GLY A 29 7.82 44.43 -3.89
N TRP A 30 7.49 43.21 -3.43
CA TRP A 30 6.39 42.44 -3.98
C TRP A 30 5.07 42.99 -3.44
N ARG A 31 4.47 43.93 -4.18
CA ARG A 31 3.05 44.26 -4.01
C ARG A 31 2.25 43.15 -4.69
N PRO A 32 1.33 42.45 -4.00
CA PRO A 32 0.32 41.69 -4.73
C PRO A 32 -0.42 42.70 -5.59
N ALA A 33 -0.43 42.49 -6.90
CA ALA A 33 -1.29 43.27 -7.77
C ALA A 33 -2.70 43.12 -7.23
N ALA A 34 -3.34 44.24 -6.88
CA ALA A 34 -4.73 44.24 -6.44
C ALA A 34 -5.60 43.76 -7.61
N GLY A 35 -5.92 42.48 -7.61
CA GLY A 35 -6.68 41.76 -8.63
C GLY A 35 -6.65 40.26 -8.33
N PRO A 36 -7.59 39.46 -8.87
CA PRO A 36 -7.52 38.01 -8.73
C PRO A 36 -6.18 37.54 -9.30
N VAL A 37 -5.37 36.87 -8.47
CA VAL A 37 -4.10 36.30 -8.89
C VAL A 37 -4.42 35.24 -9.93
N THR A 38 -4.21 35.53 -11.22
CA THR A 38 -4.05 34.48 -12.22
C THR A 38 -2.85 33.67 -11.79
N ALA A 39 -3.08 32.42 -11.38
CA ALA A 39 -2.00 31.53 -10.95
C ALA A 39 -0.88 31.56 -12.01
N PRO A 40 0.37 31.87 -11.65
CA PRO A 40 1.47 31.75 -12.59
C PRO A 40 1.55 30.32 -13.10
N ASP A 41 1.88 30.15 -14.38
CA ASP A 41 2.06 28.85 -15.02
C ASP A 41 2.97 27.95 -14.14
N ILE A 42 2.44 26.80 -13.71
CA ILE A 42 3.12 25.85 -12.80
C ILE A 42 4.48 25.44 -13.38
N ALA A 43 4.62 25.42 -14.71
CA ALA A 43 5.90 25.17 -15.37
C ALA A 43 6.95 26.26 -15.07
N GLN A 44 6.55 27.54 -15.13
CA GLN A 44 7.44 28.66 -14.84
C GLN A 44 7.85 28.69 -13.36
N LEU A 45 6.89 28.40 -12.46
CA LEU A 45 7.17 28.26 -11.03
C LEU A 45 8.20 27.16 -10.75
N SER A 46 8.11 26.04 -11.47
CA SER A 46 9.04 24.91 -11.32
C SER A 46 10.47 25.27 -11.74
N GLU A 47 10.64 26.00 -12.84
CA GLU A 47 11.96 26.49 -13.29
C GLU A 47 12.55 27.50 -12.29
N LEU A 48 11.72 28.44 -11.82
CA LEU A 48 12.12 29.40 -10.80
C LEU A 48 12.48 28.71 -9.49
N LEU A 49 11.73 27.70 -9.07
CA LEU A 49 12.00 26.97 -7.84
C LEU A 49 13.37 26.27 -7.89
N LEU A 50 13.74 25.67 -9.03
CA LEU A 50 15.05 25.04 -9.21
C LEU A 50 16.21 26.05 -9.30
N SER A 51 15.98 27.23 -9.88
CA SER A 51 17.06 28.22 -10.08
C SER A 51 17.43 29.00 -8.81
N ARG A 52 16.60 28.96 -7.77
CA ARG A 52 16.77 29.77 -6.56
C ARG A 52 17.72 29.10 -5.56
N ARG A 53 18.48 29.93 -4.85
CA ARG A 53 19.42 29.51 -3.79
C ARG A 53 18.99 29.92 -2.38
N GLY A 54 18.05 30.86 -2.26
CA GLY A 54 17.57 31.35 -0.96
C GLY A 54 16.46 30.47 -0.41
N GLU A 55 16.63 29.99 0.82
CA GLU A 55 15.71 29.06 1.50
C GLU A 55 14.30 29.65 1.67
N ALA A 56 14.18 30.86 2.23
CA ALA A 56 12.89 31.53 2.42
C ALA A 56 12.15 31.80 1.09
N SER A 57 12.89 32.18 0.03
CA SER A 57 12.31 32.36 -1.31
C SER A 57 11.91 31.03 -1.95
N GLY A 58 12.62 29.95 -1.67
CA GLY A 58 12.31 28.60 -2.15
C GLY A 58 11.01 28.08 -1.57
N VAL A 59 10.80 28.23 -0.26
CA VAL A 59 9.56 27.80 0.41
C VAL A 59 8.34 28.57 -0.11
N ALA A 60 8.46 29.88 -0.35
CA ALA A 60 7.36 30.67 -0.90
C ALA A 60 6.96 30.25 -2.34
N LEU A 61 7.95 29.93 -3.18
CA LEU A 61 7.72 29.42 -4.53
C LEU A 61 7.13 28.01 -4.51
N ALA A 62 7.65 27.13 -3.66
CA ALA A 62 7.12 25.78 -3.47
C ALA A 62 5.65 25.82 -3.00
N ARG A 63 5.31 26.71 -2.07
CA ARG A 63 3.92 26.94 -1.64
C ARG A 63 3.04 27.41 -2.80
N SER A 64 3.52 28.34 -3.62
CA SER A 64 2.77 28.81 -4.80
C SER A 64 2.55 27.69 -5.82
N LEU A 65 3.52 26.79 -5.99
CA LEU A 65 3.40 25.61 -6.85
C LEU A 65 2.37 24.62 -6.29
N VAL A 66 2.39 24.35 -4.98
CA VAL A 66 1.41 23.52 -4.28
C VAL A 66 -0.01 24.07 -4.46
N GLU A 67 -0.21 25.36 -4.21
CA GLU A 67 -1.49 26.05 -4.40
C GLU A 67 -1.94 25.99 -5.87
N GLY A 68 -1.01 26.23 -6.80
CA GLY A 68 -1.27 26.19 -8.24
C GLY A 68 -1.69 24.81 -8.74
N TYR A 69 -0.97 23.75 -8.36
CA TYR A 69 -1.32 22.38 -8.73
C TYR A 69 -2.66 21.95 -8.15
N SER A 70 -2.93 22.32 -6.89
CA SER A 70 -4.20 22.00 -6.23
C SER A 70 -5.40 22.67 -6.94
N ALA A 71 -5.23 23.91 -7.40
CA ALA A 71 -6.27 24.66 -8.10
C ALA A 71 -6.42 24.28 -9.59
N ALA A 72 -5.43 23.60 -10.18
CA ALA A 72 -5.41 23.24 -11.59
C ALA A 72 -6.46 22.17 -11.93
N SER A 73 -7.03 22.29 -13.13
CA SER A 73 -7.90 21.29 -13.76
C SER A 73 -7.15 19.98 -14.03
N PRO A 74 -7.87 18.85 -14.18
CA PRO A 74 -7.24 17.57 -14.54
C PRO A 74 -6.37 17.65 -15.80
N GLU A 75 -6.79 18.42 -16.80
CA GLU A 75 -6.06 18.64 -18.06
C GLU A 75 -4.75 19.40 -17.82
N GLU A 76 -4.78 20.46 -17.00
CA GLU A 76 -3.58 21.23 -16.62
C GLU A 76 -2.61 20.39 -15.78
N ARG A 77 -3.13 19.57 -14.87
CA ARG A 77 -2.31 18.64 -14.07
C ARG A 77 -1.63 17.60 -14.95
N LEU A 78 -2.32 17.03 -15.93
CA LEU A 78 -1.74 16.11 -16.90
C LEU A 78 -0.66 16.78 -17.75
N ALA A 79 -0.95 17.99 -18.27
CA ALA A 79 0.01 18.77 -19.04
C ALA A 79 1.28 19.06 -18.22
N PHE A 80 1.12 19.36 -16.92
CA PHE A 80 2.25 19.52 -16.00
C PHE A 80 3.07 18.23 -15.85
N LEU A 81 2.42 17.07 -15.68
CA LEU A 81 3.11 15.78 -15.56
C LEU A 81 3.89 15.42 -16.84
N GLN A 82 3.32 15.66 -18.02
CA GLN A 82 3.99 15.44 -19.31
C GLN A 82 5.20 16.37 -19.45
N MET A 83 5.04 17.63 -19.05
CA MET A 83 6.10 18.63 -19.03
C MET A 83 7.27 18.19 -18.11
N LEU A 84 7.00 17.57 -16.96
CA LEU A 84 8.04 16.98 -16.10
C LEU A 84 8.82 15.86 -16.81
N ALA A 85 8.13 15.01 -17.57
CA ALA A 85 8.74 13.90 -18.31
C ALA A 85 9.66 14.39 -19.44
N GLU A 86 9.30 15.51 -20.07
CA GLU A 86 10.02 16.11 -21.20
C GLU A 86 11.15 17.05 -20.78
N ARG A 87 10.86 18.04 -19.93
CA ARG A 87 11.75 19.20 -19.67
C ARG A 87 12.62 19.07 -18.41
N PHE A 88 12.21 18.24 -17.45
CA PHE A 88 12.91 18.09 -16.16
C PHE A 88 13.77 16.82 -16.12
N ARG A 89 14.25 16.38 -17.28
CA ARG A 89 15.21 15.28 -17.46
C ARG A 89 16.61 15.63 -16.94
N PRO A 90 17.52 14.64 -16.82
CA PRO A 90 18.94 14.93 -16.66
C PRO A 90 19.45 15.84 -17.77
N ASP A 91 20.43 16.70 -17.48
CA ASP A 91 21.11 17.51 -18.49
C ASP A 91 22.01 16.60 -19.33
N GLU A 92 21.58 16.28 -20.55
CA GLU A 92 22.28 15.36 -21.45
C GLU A 92 23.73 15.79 -21.72
N ALA A 93 24.00 17.10 -21.82
CA ALA A 93 25.35 17.60 -22.03
C ALA A 93 26.24 17.41 -20.80
N ALA A 94 25.69 17.60 -19.60
CA ALA A 94 26.39 17.35 -18.34
C ALA A 94 26.66 15.84 -18.13
N VAL A 95 25.69 14.99 -18.45
CA VAL A 95 25.84 13.53 -18.40
C VAL A 95 26.93 13.07 -19.35
N ASP A 96 26.92 13.53 -20.60
CA ASP A 96 27.93 13.19 -21.60
C ASP A 96 29.35 13.62 -21.18
N ALA A 97 29.47 14.83 -20.63
CA ALA A 97 30.76 15.33 -20.14
C ALA A 97 31.28 14.47 -18.97
N ALA A 98 30.42 14.19 -17.98
CA ALA A 98 30.78 13.36 -16.83
C ALA A 98 31.11 11.91 -17.23
N PHE A 99 30.39 11.35 -18.20
CA PHE A 99 30.66 10.02 -18.74
C PHE A 99 32.03 9.94 -19.42
N ARG A 100 32.41 10.96 -20.20
CA ARG A 100 33.75 11.03 -20.82
C ARG A 100 34.86 11.13 -19.78
N ALA A 101 34.69 11.97 -18.76
CA ALA A 101 35.64 12.08 -17.65
C ALA A 101 35.81 10.75 -16.91
N TRP A 102 34.71 10.03 -16.66
CA TRP A 102 34.74 8.71 -16.03
C TRP A 102 35.47 7.68 -16.90
N LYS A 103 35.18 7.66 -18.21
CA LYS A 103 35.88 6.83 -19.21
C LYS A 103 37.38 7.12 -19.29
N ALA A 104 37.78 8.37 -19.07
CA ALA A 104 39.18 8.78 -19.05
C ALA A 104 39.92 8.44 -17.74
N GLY A 105 39.21 7.93 -16.73
CA GLY A 105 39.78 7.60 -15.43
C GLY A 105 40.06 8.83 -14.56
N GLU A 106 39.37 9.94 -14.80
CA GLU A 106 39.54 11.15 -13.99
C GLU A 106 39.06 10.92 -12.54
N PRO A 107 39.85 11.33 -11.53
CA PRO A 107 39.42 11.24 -10.12
C PRO A 107 38.12 12.01 -9.87
N GLY A 108 37.18 11.42 -9.14
CA GLY A 108 35.89 12.05 -8.82
C GLY A 108 34.85 12.02 -9.93
N ALA A 109 35.17 11.44 -11.10
CA ALA A 109 34.28 11.47 -12.25
C ALA A 109 33.07 10.54 -12.12
N ILE A 110 33.15 9.50 -11.28
CA ILE A 110 31.99 8.62 -11.01
C ILE A 110 30.94 9.34 -10.17
N GLU A 111 31.35 10.15 -9.20
CA GLU A 111 30.46 10.99 -8.40
C GLU A 111 29.84 12.09 -9.27
N ALA A 112 30.63 12.70 -10.17
CA ALA A 112 30.12 13.67 -11.13
C ALA A 112 29.07 13.04 -12.07
N LEU A 113 29.31 11.81 -12.54
CA LEU A 113 28.36 11.07 -13.38
C LEU A 113 27.08 10.73 -12.62
N HIS A 114 27.19 10.28 -11.37
CA HIS A 114 26.02 10.02 -10.51
C HIS A 114 25.16 11.28 -10.35
N ASN A 115 25.77 12.42 -10.02
CA ASN A 115 25.06 13.69 -9.85
C ASN A 115 24.45 14.20 -11.15
N ALA A 116 25.16 14.07 -12.28
CA ALA A 116 24.66 14.50 -13.59
C ALA A 116 23.50 13.63 -14.09
N ALA A 117 23.49 12.34 -13.74
CA ALA A 117 22.44 11.41 -14.14
C ALA A 117 21.13 11.59 -13.35
N GLU A 118 21.14 12.33 -12.24
CA GLU A 118 19.93 12.63 -11.47
C GLU A 118 18.98 13.54 -12.28
N PRO A 119 17.72 13.15 -12.53
CA PRO A 119 16.77 14.02 -13.19
C PRO A 119 16.44 15.25 -12.33
N ARG A 120 16.34 16.42 -12.97
CA ARG A 120 15.94 17.68 -12.31
C ARG A 120 14.60 17.57 -11.56
N ARG A 121 13.75 16.61 -11.93
CA ARG A 121 12.51 16.24 -11.22
C ARG A 121 12.75 15.90 -9.75
N GLN A 122 13.81 15.16 -9.42
CA GLN A 122 14.02 14.73 -8.03
C GLN A 122 14.26 15.92 -7.11
N GLU A 123 15.12 16.85 -7.54
CA GLU A 123 15.36 18.09 -6.80
C GLU A 123 14.10 18.96 -6.75
N LEU A 124 13.31 19.03 -7.83
CA LEU A 124 12.04 19.75 -7.82
C LEU A 124 11.09 19.17 -6.75
N PHE A 125 10.94 17.85 -6.69
CA PHE A 125 10.09 17.19 -5.70
C PHE A 125 10.60 17.41 -4.27
N ARG A 126 11.92 17.34 -4.02
CA ARG A 126 12.49 17.67 -2.70
C ARG A 126 12.15 19.11 -2.28
N ARG A 127 12.23 20.08 -3.20
CA ARG A 127 11.89 21.48 -2.93
C ARG A 127 10.40 21.70 -2.71
N ILE A 128 9.54 21.03 -3.49
CA ILE A 128 8.09 21.05 -3.26
C ILE A 128 7.77 20.52 -1.86
N ASN A 129 8.47 19.46 -1.42
CA ASN A 129 8.29 18.85 -0.11
C ASN A 129 8.66 19.77 1.07
N MET A 130 9.36 20.89 0.84
CA MET A 130 9.66 21.88 1.88
C MET A 130 8.46 22.80 2.19
N ALA A 131 7.46 22.86 1.31
CA ALA A 131 6.27 23.68 1.53
C ALA A 131 5.28 23.00 2.49
N PRO A 132 4.51 23.77 3.28
CA PRO A 132 3.33 23.26 3.95
C PRO A 132 2.39 22.58 2.94
N GLY A 133 1.97 21.34 3.21
CA GLY A 133 1.16 20.55 2.28
C GLY A 133 1.92 19.99 1.07
N GLY A 134 3.25 20.14 1.02
CA GLY A 134 4.08 19.64 -0.08
C GLY A 134 4.01 18.12 -0.22
N THR A 135 4.15 17.38 0.88
CA THR A 135 4.09 15.91 0.87
C THR A 135 2.75 15.39 0.37
N SER A 136 1.62 15.90 0.88
CA SER A 136 0.28 15.49 0.44
C SER A 136 0.06 15.80 -1.04
N THR A 137 0.48 16.98 -1.49
CA THR A 137 0.41 17.38 -2.91
C THR A 137 1.22 16.44 -3.81
N LEU A 138 2.41 16.01 -3.38
CA LEU A 138 3.22 15.06 -4.16
C LEU A 138 2.58 13.67 -4.20
N VAL A 139 1.95 13.22 -3.10
CA VAL A 139 1.20 11.95 -3.07
C VAL A 139 0.00 12.02 -4.02
N GLU A 140 -0.73 13.13 -4.03
CA GLU A 140 -1.82 13.37 -4.99
C GLU A 140 -1.32 13.44 -6.44
N MET A 141 -0.21 14.13 -6.67
CA MET A 141 0.41 14.24 -8.00
C MET A 141 0.81 12.86 -8.54
N ARG A 142 1.35 11.98 -7.69
CA ARG A 142 1.64 10.60 -8.08
C ARG A 142 0.38 9.79 -8.31
N ARG A 143 -0.70 9.99 -7.55
CA ARG A 143 -1.99 9.35 -7.83
C ARG A 143 -2.47 9.73 -9.23
N ASP A 144 -2.50 11.02 -9.54
CA ASP A 144 -2.94 11.54 -10.83
C ASP A 144 -2.05 10.98 -11.97
N LEU A 145 -0.73 10.84 -11.73
CA LEU A 145 0.20 10.17 -12.64
C LEU A 145 -0.15 8.69 -12.86
N LEU A 146 -0.40 7.92 -11.81
CA LEU A 146 -0.70 6.49 -11.90
C LEU A 146 -1.98 6.24 -12.71
N ASP A 147 -2.94 7.15 -12.62
CA ASP A 147 -4.20 7.10 -13.35
C ASP A 147 -3.98 7.33 -14.85
N ALA A 148 -3.07 8.24 -15.21
CA ALA A 148 -2.70 8.55 -16.58
C ALA A 148 -1.71 7.55 -17.21
N LEU A 149 -0.94 6.79 -16.40
CA LEU A 149 0.23 6.02 -16.84
C LEU A 149 -0.04 4.99 -17.94
N ARG A 150 -1.26 4.42 -17.99
CA ARG A 150 -1.63 3.46 -19.05
C ARG A 150 -1.74 4.14 -20.41
N ALA A 151 -2.30 5.34 -20.46
CA ALA A 151 -2.45 6.13 -21.68
C ALA A 151 -1.16 6.89 -22.03
N HIS A 152 -0.35 7.23 -21.02
CA HIS A 152 0.85 8.07 -21.13
C HIS A 152 2.11 7.32 -20.64
N PRO A 153 2.61 6.34 -21.42
CA PRO A 153 3.77 5.52 -21.05
C PRO A 153 5.07 6.32 -20.85
N GLU A 154 5.17 7.53 -21.40
CA GLU A 154 6.27 8.48 -21.20
C GLU A 154 6.44 8.90 -19.73
N LEU A 155 5.38 8.84 -18.93
CA LEU A 155 5.40 9.19 -17.51
C LEU A 155 6.10 8.16 -16.61
N ARG A 156 6.53 7.01 -17.16
CA ARG A 156 7.22 5.96 -16.37
C ARG A 156 8.48 6.46 -15.68
N GLY A 157 9.25 7.32 -16.34
CA GLY A 157 10.45 7.91 -15.74
C GLY A 157 10.10 8.79 -14.53
N VAL A 158 9.02 9.57 -14.64
CA VAL A 158 8.52 10.41 -13.55
C VAL A 158 8.03 9.55 -12.38
N ASN A 159 7.31 8.46 -12.64
CA ASN A 159 6.87 7.52 -11.60
C ASN A 159 8.05 6.87 -10.85
N ALA A 160 9.13 6.54 -11.57
CA ALA A 160 10.32 5.95 -10.97
C ALA A 160 11.00 6.93 -10.00
N ASP A 161 11.11 8.20 -10.39
CA ASP A 161 11.65 9.26 -9.52
C ASP A 161 10.79 9.47 -8.27
N PHE A 162 9.46 9.47 -8.40
CA PHE A 162 8.58 9.50 -7.23
C PHE A 162 8.77 8.27 -6.34
N HIS A 163 8.81 7.07 -6.92
CA HIS A 163 8.97 5.82 -6.16
C HIS A 163 10.27 5.84 -5.36
N HIS A 164 11.38 6.30 -5.98
CA HIS A 164 12.66 6.49 -5.32
C HIS A 164 12.56 7.40 -4.08
N LEU A 165 12.00 8.61 -4.25
CA LEU A 165 11.88 9.56 -3.14
C LEU A 165 10.92 9.08 -2.06
N PHE A 166 9.76 8.52 -2.44
CA PHE A 166 8.77 8.04 -1.48
C PHE A 166 9.27 6.82 -0.70
N SER A 167 10.08 5.94 -1.30
CA SER A 167 10.75 4.86 -0.57
C SER A 167 11.69 5.38 0.52
N SER A 168 12.30 6.56 0.33
CA SER A 168 13.11 7.21 1.35
C SER A 168 12.26 7.94 2.39
N TRP A 169 11.27 8.71 1.97
CA TRP A 169 10.47 9.56 2.86
C TRP A 169 9.49 8.78 3.72
N PHE A 170 8.88 7.71 3.19
CA PHE A 170 7.89 6.89 3.89
C PHE A 170 8.48 5.59 4.46
N ASN A 171 9.77 5.61 4.79
CA ASN A 171 10.40 4.46 5.41
C ASN A 171 9.78 4.15 6.79
N ARG A 172 9.89 2.88 7.20
CA ARG A 172 9.33 2.36 8.46
C ARG A 172 9.71 3.19 9.69
N GLY A 173 10.93 3.74 9.74
CA GLY A 173 11.45 4.45 10.90
C GLY A 173 10.70 5.75 11.23
N PHE A 174 9.92 6.29 10.28
CA PHE A 174 9.10 7.47 10.49
C PHE A 174 7.62 7.17 10.69
N LEU A 175 7.23 5.90 10.67
CA LEU A 175 5.84 5.50 10.90
C LEU A 175 5.58 5.29 12.37
N SER A 176 4.46 5.86 12.83
CA SER A 176 3.94 5.66 14.18
C SER A 176 2.69 4.79 14.11
N LEU A 177 2.69 3.71 14.89
CA LEU A 177 1.51 2.87 15.07
C LEU A 177 0.62 3.48 16.16
N ARG A 178 -0.67 3.66 15.86
CA ARG A 178 -1.68 4.14 16.80
C ARG A 178 -2.89 3.22 16.78
N GLN A 179 -3.49 2.99 17.95
CA GLN A 179 -4.80 2.35 18.02
C GLN A 179 -5.87 3.33 17.53
N ILE A 180 -6.84 2.81 16.78
CA ILE A 180 -8.05 3.50 16.32
C ILE A 180 -9.23 2.87 17.05
N ASP A 181 -10.00 3.71 17.72
CA ASP A 181 -11.14 3.34 18.55
C ASP A 181 -12.27 4.36 18.42
N TRP A 182 -13.36 4.17 19.16
CA TRP A 182 -14.50 5.09 19.12
C TRP A 182 -14.22 6.47 19.75
N ASN A 183 -13.08 6.66 20.42
CA ASN A 183 -12.64 7.96 20.95
C ASN A 183 -11.76 8.73 19.96
N THR A 184 -11.38 8.11 18.85
CA THR A 184 -10.57 8.73 17.81
C THR A 184 -11.35 9.86 17.13
N PRO A 185 -10.70 10.99 16.78
CA PRO A 185 -11.38 12.12 16.14
C PRO A 185 -12.20 11.70 14.91
N ALA A 186 -13.42 12.24 14.80
CA ALA A 186 -14.34 11.91 13.71
C ALA A 186 -13.76 12.18 12.31
N SER A 187 -12.87 13.18 12.18
CA SER A 187 -12.15 13.48 10.94
C SER A 187 -11.22 12.35 10.47
N ILE A 188 -10.68 11.55 11.38
CA ILE A 188 -9.87 10.36 11.07
C ILE A 188 -10.80 9.17 10.80
N LEU A 189 -11.86 9.01 11.59
CA LEU A 189 -12.83 7.92 11.42
C LEU A 189 -13.55 8.00 10.07
N GLU A 190 -13.90 9.20 9.60
CA GLU A 190 -14.46 9.40 8.26
C GLU A 190 -13.52 8.92 7.15
N LYS A 191 -12.21 9.14 7.32
CA LYS A 191 -11.19 8.62 6.39
C LYS A 191 -11.12 7.10 6.42
N VAL A 192 -11.24 6.46 7.58
CA VAL A 192 -11.29 4.99 7.69
C VAL A 192 -12.49 4.44 6.90
N ILE A 193 -13.68 5.04 7.06
CA ILE A 193 -14.87 4.66 6.27
C ILE A 193 -14.59 4.79 4.76
N ARG A 194 -14.00 5.92 4.35
CA ARG A 194 -13.73 6.22 2.94
C ARG A 194 -12.69 5.30 2.31
N TYR A 195 -11.70 4.84 3.07
CA TYR A 195 -10.55 4.11 2.56
C TYR A 195 -10.62 2.60 2.74
N GLU A 196 -11.69 2.08 3.35
CA GLU A 196 -11.87 0.63 3.49
C GLU A 196 -12.05 -0.06 2.14
N ALA A 197 -11.06 -0.88 1.77
CA ALA A 197 -10.90 -1.45 0.44
C ALA A 197 -11.20 -2.96 0.38
N VAL A 198 -11.26 -3.65 1.52
CA VAL A 198 -11.47 -5.10 1.61
C VAL A 198 -12.96 -5.40 1.85
N HIS A 199 -13.53 -4.80 2.89
CA HIS A 199 -14.91 -5.00 3.32
C HIS A 199 -15.61 -3.67 3.55
N GLN A 200 -16.19 -3.11 2.49
CA GLN A 200 -16.80 -1.78 2.46
C GLN A 200 -17.60 -1.45 3.73
N ILE A 201 -17.22 -0.37 4.41
CA ILE A 201 -17.97 0.18 5.54
C ILE A 201 -19.09 1.07 5.00
N ARG A 202 -20.35 0.70 5.27
CA ARG A 202 -21.50 1.37 4.62
C ARG A 202 -21.94 2.64 5.34
N ASN A 203 -21.77 2.69 6.65
CA ASN A 203 -22.25 3.78 7.51
C ASN A 203 -21.52 3.79 8.85
N TRP A 204 -21.90 4.75 9.71
CA TRP A 204 -21.30 4.92 11.05
C TRP A 204 -21.61 3.78 12.01
N ASP A 205 -22.75 3.08 11.87
CA ASP A 205 -23.08 1.95 12.73
C ASP A 205 -22.21 0.72 12.41
N ASP A 206 -21.92 0.49 11.13
CA ASP A 206 -20.95 -0.52 10.66
C ASP A 206 -19.55 -0.21 11.20
N LEU A 207 -19.08 1.04 11.05
CA LEU A 207 -17.81 1.46 11.67
C LEU A 207 -17.81 1.23 13.19
N ARG A 208 -18.89 1.60 13.87
CA ARG A 208 -19.03 1.40 15.32
C ARG A 208 -18.92 -0.07 15.69
N ASN A 209 -19.56 -0.96 14.94
CA ASN A 209 -19.50 -2.41 15.16
C ASN A 209 -18.08 -3.00 15.02
N ARG A 210 -17.21 -2.32 14.25
CA ARG A 210 -15.82 -2.72 14.04
C ARG A 210 -14.83 -2.10 15.03
N LEU A 211 -15.22 -1.05 15.76
CA LEU A 211 -14.33 -0.31 16.65
C LEU A 211 -14.73 -0.33 18.13
N GLN A 212 -16.04 -0.31 18.43
CA GLN A 212 -16.55 -0.18 19.78
C GLN A 212 -16.56 -1.51 20.57
N PRO A 213 -16.95 -2.67 19.99
CA PRO A 213 -16.95 -3.92 20.71
C PRO A 213 -15.56 -4.30 21.25
N THR A 214 -15.52 -4.89 22.43
CA THR A 214 -14.25 -5.26 23.08
C THR A 214 -13.54 -6.41 22.37
N ASP A 215 -14.25 -7.18 21.53
CA ASP A 215 -13.71 -8.21 20.63
C ASP A 215 -13.18 -7.65 19.31
N ARG A 216 -13.03 -6.33 19.18
CA ARG A 216 -12.45 -5.68 18.02
C ARG A 216 -11.29 -4.78 18.39
N ARG A 217 -10.29 -4.73 17.51
CA ARG A 217 -9.18 -3.78 17.56
C ARG A 217 -8.94 -3.24 16.17
N CYS A 218 -8.59 -1.96 16.09
CA CYS A 218 -8.13 -1.36 14.85
C CYS A 218 -6.86 -0.59 15.13
N TYR A 219 -5.89 -0.67 14.22
CA TYR A 219 -4.64 0.05 14.32
C TYR A 219 -4.37 0.77 13.01
N ALA A 220 -3.67 1.90 13.05
CA ALA A 220 -3.24 2.60 11.86
C ALA A 220 -1.82 3.14 11.99
N PHE A 221 -1.09 3.14 10.87
CA PHE A 221 0.22 3.73 10.72
C PHE A 221 0.10 5.16 10.21
N PHE A 222 0.72 6.10 10.91
CA PHE A 222 0.74 7.51 10.58
C PHE A 222 2.15 7.98 10.29
N HIS A 223 2.27 8.89 9.32
CA HIS A 223 3.52 9.58 9.01
C HIS A 223 3.41 11.05 9.43
N PRO A 224 4.46 11.64 10.05
CA PRO A 224 4.39 13.00 10.60
C PRO A 224 4.08 14.09 9.56
N GLN A 225 4.44 13.87 8.29
CA GLN A 225 4.18 14.83 7.20
C GLN A 225 2.76 14.72 6.60
N LEU A 226 2.02 13.65 6.92
CA LEU A 226 0.63 13.47 6.50
C LEU A 226 -0.26 13.46 7.75
N VAL A 227 -0.49 14.67 8.27
CA VAL A 227 -1.21 14.90 9.52
C VAL A 227 -2.62 14.31 9.45
N ASP A 228 -2.99 13.54 10.48
CA ASP A 228 -4.29 12.87 10.60
C ASP A 228 -4.66 12.00 9.39
N GLU A 229 -3.66 11.51 8.65
CA GLU A 229 -3.83 10.62 7.50
C GLU A 229 -3.36 9.20 7.88
N PRO A 230 -4.28 8.25 8.09
CA PRO A 230 -3.89 6.86 8.30
C PRO A 230 -3.37 6.30 6.98
N LEU A 231 -2.09 5.90 6.87
CA LEU A 231 -1.52 5.39 5.62
C LEU A 231 -1.86 3.92 5.39
N ILE A 232 -1.81 3.15 6.46
CA ILE A 232 -2.21 1.76 6.50
C ILE A 232 -3.07 1.62 7.74
N PHE A 233 -4.22 0.99 7.62
CA PHE A 233 -4.94 0.54 8.80
C PHE A 233 -5.24 -0.95 8.74
N VAL A 234 -5.40 -1.52 9.92
CA VAL A 234 -5.46 -2.95 10.18
C VAL A 234 -6.62 -3.18 11.13
N GLU A 235 -7.63 -3.91 10.66
CA GLU A 235 -8.77 -4.32 11.47
C GLU A 235 -8.58 -5.76 11.97
N VAL A 236 -8.82 -5.96 13.27
CA VAL A 236 -8.59 -7.21 13.97
C VAL A 236 -9.84 -7.63 14.73
N ALA A 237 -10.26 -8.87 14.51
CA ALA A 237 -11.30 -9.53 15.30
C ALA A 237 -10.65 -10.47 16.32
N LEU A 238 -11.05 -10.33 17.59
CA LEU A 238 -10.63 -11.23 18.66
C LEU A 238 -11.66 -12.36 18.76
N THR A 239 -11.20 -13.60 18.62
CA THR A 239 -12.06 -14.78 18.47
C THR A 239 -11.51 -15.96 19.29
N ARG A 240 -12.30 -17.04 19.38
CA ARG A 240 -11.90 -18.30 20.04
C ARG A 240 -11.32 -19.32 19.06
N ASP A 241 -11.52 -19.13 17.76
CA ASP A 241 -11.17 -20.09 16.70
C ASP A 241 -10.73 -19.34 15.45
N ILE A 242 -10.00 -20.01 14.55
CA ILE A 242 -9.61 -19.45 13.26
C ILE A 242 -10.82 -19.47 12.31
N PRO A 243 -11.34 -18.31 11.88
CA PRO A 243 -12.49 -18.26 10.98
C PRO A 243 -12.11 -18.64 9.56
N ASP A 244 -13.08 -19.20 8.84
CA ASP A 244 -13.01 -19.57 7.43
C ASP A 244 -13.84 -18.63 6.53
N ALA A 245 -14.87 -17.99 7.08
CA ALA A 245 -15.71 -17.03 6.36
C ALA A 245 -15.76 -15.64 7.01
N ILE A 246 -15.91 -14.61 6.18
CA ILE A 246 -15.93 -13.22 6.64
C ILE A 246 -17.31 -12.79 7.19
N ALA A 247 -18.39 -13.32 6.63
CA ALA A 247 -19.75 -12.90 6.97
C ALA A 247 -20.04 -12.97 8.49
N PRO A 248 -19.66 -14.04 9.22
CA PRO A 248 -19.85 -14.10 10.68
C PRO A 248 -19.07 -13.03 11.47
N LEU A 249 -17.95 -12.54 10.94
CA LEU A 249 -17.17 -11.47 11.59
C LEU A 249 -17.79 -10.09 11.41
N LEU A 250 -18.49 -9.88 10.29
CA LEU A 250 -19.11 -8.60 9.93
C LEU A 250 -20.58 -8.51 10.36
N ASP A 251 -21.19 -9.61 10.78
CA ASP A 251 -22.57 -9.65 11.26
C ASP A 251 -22.78 -8.64 12.41
N LEU A 252 -23.79 -7.80 12.24
CA LEU A 252 -24.21 -6.78 13.22
C LEU A 252 -24.99 -7.43 14.37
N GLU A 253 -25.59 -8.60 14.15
CA GLU A 253 -26.35 -9.35 15.15
C GLU A 253 -25.48 -10.31 15.98
N ARG A 254 -24.16 -10.41 15.66
CA ARG A 254 -23.24 -11.24 16.44
C ARG A 254 -23.21 -10.78 17.90
N ALA A 255 -23.08 -11.72 18.84
CA ALA A 255 -22.79 -11.40 20.23
C ALA A 255 -21.26 -11.22 20.41
N PRO A 256 -20.77 -10.03 20.80
CA PRO A 256 -19.35 -9.83 21.10
C PRO A 256 -18.91 -10.68 22.29
N ILE A 257 -17.66 -11.14 22.26
CA ILE A 257 -17.02 -11.78 23.42
C ILE A 257 -16.18 -10.77 24.21
N ALA A 258 -15.87 -11.07 25.46
CA ALA A 258 -14.89 -10.29 26.20
C ALA A 258 -13.49 -10.48 25.57
N ALA A 259 -12.69 -9.41 25.48
CA ALA A 259 -11.34 -9.48 24.92
C ALA A 259 -10.45 -10.55 25.58
N GLY A 260 -10.57 -10.72 26.91
CA GLY A 260 -9.80 -11.71 27.67
C GLY A 260 -10.24 -13.17 27.45
N ASP A 261 -11.41 -13.39 26.85
CA ASP A 261 -11.91 -14.72 26.52
C ASP A 261 -11.41 -15.21 25.14
N ALA A 262 -10.84 -14.31 24.35
CA ALA A 262 -10.29 -14.61 23.04
C ALA A 262 -8.92 -15.29 23.17
N ASN A 263 -8.63 -16.17 22.21
CA ASN A 263 -7.33 -16.83 22.06
C ASN A 263 -6.67 -16.55 20.70
N THR A 264 -7.43 -15.99 19.75
CA THR A 264 -7.04 -15.82 18.35
C THR A 264 -7.30 -14.37 17.92
N ALA A 265 -6.28 -13.70 17.42
CA ALA A 265 -6.39 -12.42 16.74
C ALA A 265 -6.44 -12.64 15.22
N VAL A 266 -7.55 -12.22 14.61
CA VAL A 266 -7.83 -12.38 13.18
C VAL A 266 -7.70 -11.05 12.46
N PHE A 267 -6.66 -10.88 11.67
CA PHE A 267 -6.47 -9.74 10.78
C PHE A 267 -7.37 -9.91 9.54
N TYR A 268 -8.55 -9.28 9.56
CA TYR A 268 -9.57 -9.49 8.52
C TYR A 268 -9.65 -8.34 7.51
N SER A 269 -9.03 -7.19 7.80
CA SER A 269 -8.83 -6.11 6.82
C SER A 269 -7.47 -5.44 7.01
N ILE A 270 -6.75 -5.23 5.91
CA ILE A 270 -5.51 -4.44 5.85
C ILE A 270 -5.60 -3.57 4.61
N SER A 271 -5.73 -2.26 4.82
CA SER A 271 -6.00 -1.30 3.75
C SER A 271 -4.86 -0.28 3.67
N ASN A 272 -4.24 -0.16 2.48
CA ASN A 272 -3.38 0.97 2.15
C ASN A 272 -4.25 2.09 1.58
N THR A 273 -4.31 3.22 2.26
CA THR A 273 -5.29 4.28 1.99
C THR A 273 -4.86 5.20 0.86
N GLN A 274 -3.55 5.30 0.61
CA GLN A 274 -2.98 6.27 -0.32
C GLN A 274 -2.62 5.59 -1.64
N ARG A 275 -3.48 5.74 -2.65
CA ARG A 275 -3.18 5.29 -4.03
C ARG A 275 -1.88 5.88 -4.56
N GLY A 276 -1.56 7.13 -4.19
CA GLY A 276 -0.29 7.78 -4.50
C GLY A 276 0.93 7.08 -3.88
N LEU A 277 0.78 6.24 -2.86
CA LEU A 277 1.84 5.43 -2.25
C LEU A 277 1.82 3.97 -2.73
N ALA A 278 1.04 3.64 -3.77
CA ALA A 278 1.03 2.29 -4.33
C ALA A 278 2.45 1.83 -4.73
N GLY A 279 2.81 0.62 -4.30
CA GLY A 279 4.12 0.02 -4.53
C GLY A 279 5.28 0.59 -3.69
N VAL A 280 5.04 1.58 -2.83
CA VAL A 280 6.03 2.04 -1.85
C VAL A 280 5.99 1.09 -0.66
N SER A 281 7.14 0.50 -0.34
CA SER A 281 7.26 -0.34 0.85
C SER A 281 7.38 0.54 2.10
N PHE A 282 6.53 0.28 3.08
CA PHE A 282 6.60 0.86 4.43
C PHE A 282 7.48 0.03 5.38
N GLY A 283 8.32 -0.84 4.80
CA GLY A 283 9.09 -1.85 5.50
C GLY A 283 8.32 -3.16 5.67
N ASN A 284 9.09 -4.24 5.80
CA ASN A 284 8.55 -5.53 6.23
C ASN A 284 8.40 -5.52 7.76
N PHE A 285 7.51 -6.37 8.30
CA PHE A 285 7.17 -6.48 9.72
C PHE A 285 6.20 -5.40 10.25
N LEU A 286 5.32 -4.86 9.40
CA LEU A 286 4.19 -4.04 9.87
C LEU A 286 3.28 -4.84 10.81
N ILE A 287 2.94 -6.06 10.39
CA ILE A 287 2.05 -6.93 11.16
C ILE A 287 2.72 -7.43 12.44
N LYS A 288 4.05 -7.65 12.43
CA LYS A 288 4.81 -8.01 13.64
C LYS A 288 4.59 -7.00 14.77
N GLN A 289 4.60 -5.70 14.47
CA GLN A 289 4.36 -4.65 15.48
C GLN A 289 2.96 -4.73 16.08
N VAL A 290 1.94 -4.98 15.25
CA VAL A 290 0.56 -5.13 15.72
C VAL A 290 0.41 -6.40 16.57
N VAL A 291 1.05 -7.51 16.15
CA VAL A 291 1.10 -8.76 16.91
C VAL A 291 1.76 -8.58 18.27
N GLU A 292 2.92 -7.91 18.33
CA GLU A 292 3.64 -7.64 19.58
C GLU A 292 2.82 -6.76 20.53
N LEU A 293 2.15 -5.72 20.00
CA LEU A 293 1.28 -4.85 20.78
C LEU A 293 0.08 -5.62 21.33
N LEU A 294 -0.62 -6.40 20.49
CA LEU A 294 -1.75 -7.24 20.90
C LEU A 294 -1.34 -8.27 21.95
N LYS A 295 -0.18 -8.91 21.80
CA LYS A 295 0.32 -9.90 22.76
C LYS A 295 0.66 -9.28 24.11
N ALA A 296 1.19 -8.05 24.11
CA ALA A 296 1.47 -7.30 25.33
C ALA A 296 0.18 -6.86 26.04
N GLU A 297 -0.84 -6.44 25.28
CA GLU A 297 -2.15 -6.02 25.80
C GLU A 297 -2.99 -7.22 26.30
N LEU A 298 -3.03 -8.31 25.53
CA LEU A 298 -3.88 -9.48 25.73
C LEU A 298 -3.04 -10.77 25.68
N PRO A 299 -2.37 -11.16 26.78
CA PRO A 299 -1.53 -12.35 26.81
C PRO A 299 -2.27 -13.68 26.57
N SER A 300 -3.60 -13.68 26.64
CA SER A 300 -4.44 -14.84 26.31
C SER A 300 -4.42 -15.19 24.81
N ILE A 301 -4.10 -14.22 23.95
CA ILE A 301 -4.01 -14.44 22.50
C ILE A 301 -2.72 -15.21 22.18
N GLN A 302 -2.88 -16.43 21.66
CA GLN A 302 -1.79 -17.31 21.27
C GLN A 302 -1.67 -17.44 19.74
N THR A 303 -2.78 -17.25 19.02
CA THR A 303 -2.85 -17.43 17.58
C THR A 303 -3.04 -16.10 16.89
N PHE A 304 -2.20 -15.81 15.89
CA PHE A 304 -2.26 -14.60 15.08
C PHE A 304 -2.43 -15.01 13.63
N VAL A 305 -3.60 -14.78 13.07
CA VAL A 305 -3.97 -15.28 11.75
C VAL A 305 -4.67 -14.21 10.95
N THR A 306 -4.64 -14.27 9.63
CA THR A 306 -5.44 -13.38 8.78
C THR A 306 -6.68 -14.10 8.27
N LEU A 307 -7.66 -13.35 7.79
CA LEU A 307 -8.66 -13.85 6.86
C LEU A 307 -8.61 -12.94 5.63
N SER A 308 -7.80 -13.34 4.65
CA SER A 308 -7.37 -12.47 3.55
C SER A 308 -8.10 -12.80 2.23
N PRO A 309 -8.41 -11.80 1.40
CA PRO A 309 -8.92 -12.02 0.06
C PRO A 309 -7.84 -12.56 -0.89
N VAL A 310 -8.24 -13.06 -2.06
CA VAL A 310 -7.34 -13.56 -3.10
C VAL A 310 -7.54 -12.80 -4.43
N PRO A 311 -7.25 -11.48 -4.45
CA PRO A 311 -7.57 -10.64 -5.60
C PRO A 311 -6.70 -11.03 -6.80
N GLY A 312 -7.35 -11.59 -7.83
CA GLY A 312 -6.71 -12.01 -9.07
C GLY A 312 -6.82 -13.51 -9.37
N PHE A 313 -7.26 -14.31 -8.40
CA PHE A 313 -7.43 -15.74 -8.59
C PHE A 313 -8.43 -16.06 -9.71
N ALA A 314 -9.57 -15.38 -9.79
CA ALA A 314 -10.55 -15.61 -10.86
C ALA A 314 -9.97 -15.31 -12.26
N ALA A 315 -9.19 -14.23 -12.39
CA ALA A 315 -8.55 -13.87 -13.66
C ALA A 315 -7.45 -14.86 -14.05
N TRP A 316 -6.67 -15.32 -13.08
CA TRP A 316 -5.68 -16.37 -13.29
C TRP A 316 -6.34 -17.70 -13.67
N LEU A 317 -7.39 -18.10 -12.96
CA LEU A 317 -8.15 -19.33 -13.21
C LEU A 317 -8.77 -19.31 -14.61
N LYS A 318 -9.31 -18.18 -15.05
CA LYS A 318 -9.79 -18.01 -16.42
C LYS A 318 -8.71 -18.27 -17.47
N THR A 319 -7.47 -17.85 -17.21
CA THR A 319 -6.33 -18.11 -18.10
C THR A 319 -5.95 -19.59 -18.06
N ARG A 320 -5.89 -20.19 -16.86
CA ARG A 320 -5.62 -21.61 -16.66
C ARG A 320 -6.66 -22.52 -17.34
N ARG A 321 -7.95 -22.13 -17.29
CA ARG A 321 -9.08 -22.79 -17.97
C ARG A 321 -8.96 -22.80 -19.49
N ALA A 322 -8.23 -21.85 -20.08
CA ALA A 322 -8.01 -21.78 -21.51
C ALA A 322 -6.82 -22.62 -22.00
N GLU A 323 -6.05 -23.22 -21.09
CA GLU A 323 -4.93 -24.11 -21.42
C GLU A 323 -5.44 -25.54 -21.65
N ASP A 324 -4.98 -26.19 -22.72
CA ASP A 324 -5.41 -27.54 -23.15
C ASP A 324 -4.80 -28.68 -22.29
N THR A 325 -4.51 -28.39 -21.02
CA THR A 325 -3.79 -29.27 -20.09
C THR A 325 -4.58 -29.63 -18.85
N LEU A 326 -5.85 -29.20 -18.77
CA LEU A 326 -6.73 -29.55 -17.66
C LEU A 326 -7.29 -30.95 -17.83
N ASP A 327 -7.34 -31.69 -16.73
CA ASP A 327 -8.05 -32.95 -16.65
C ASP A 327 -9.56 -32.74 -16.93
N ALA A 328 -10.21 -33.73 -17.55
CA ALA A 328 -11.62 -33.64 -17.93
C ALA A 328 -12.56 -33.48 -16.72
N GLU A 329 -12.30 -34.17 -15.61
CA GLU A 329 -13.08 -34.07 -14.37
C GLU A 329 -12.92 -32.68 -13.74
N LEU A 330 -11.69 -32.15 -13.78
CA LEU A 330 -11.40 -30.78 -13.33
C LEU A 330 -12.09 -29.74 -14.21
N ALA A 331 -12.08 -29.92 -15.53
CA ALA A 331 -12.72 -29.00 -16.47
C ALA A 331 -14.24 -28.97 -16.30
N GLU A 332 -14.88 -30.13 -16.10
CA GLU A 332 -16.32 -30.24 -15.86
C GLU A 332 -16.74 -29.55 -14.56
N ALA A 333 -16.02 -29.79 -13.47
CA ALA A 333 -16.31 -29.14 -12.19
C ALA A 333 -16.09 -27.62 -12.25
N LEU A 334 -15.04 -27.15 -12.94
CA LEU A 334 -14.78 -25.71 -13.12
C LEU A 334 -15.78 -25.03 -14.06
N ALA A 335 -16.48 -25.76 -14.93
CA ALA A 335 -17.54 -25.21 -15.77
C ALA A 335 -18.75 -24.76 -14.95
N MET A 336 -18.99 -25.37 -13.78
CA MET A 336 -20.07 -24.97 -12.87
C MET A 336 -19.91 -23.55 -12.34
N LEU A 337 -18.68 -22.99 -12.34
CA LEU A 337 -18.41 -21.60 -11.93
C LEU A 337 -19.04 -20.55 -12.87
N ASP A 338 -19.46 -20.95 -14.06
CA ASP A 338 -20.08 -20.05 -15.05
C ASP A 338 -21.57 -19.78 -14.74
N ASP A 339 -22.20 -20.61 -13.91
CA ASP A 339 -23.55 -20.38 -13.39
C ASP A 339 -23.50 -19.36 -12.24
N ALA A 340 -24.30 -18.30 -12.28
CA ALA A 340 -24.21 -17.21 -11.29
C ALA A 340 -24.53 -17.64 -9.84
N ASP A 341 -25.36 -18.67 -9.68
CA ASP A 341 -25.92 -19.19 -8.44
C ASP A 341 -25.29 -20.54 -8.01
N TRP A 342 -24.16 -20.93 -8.60
CA TRP A 342 -23.47 -22.20 -8.28
C TRP A 342 -23.21 -22.42 -6.78
N HIS A 343 -23.03 -21.32 -6.05
CA HIS A 343 -22.71 -21.28 -4.62
C HIS A 343 -23.96 -21.40 -3.72
N GLU A 344 -25.17 -21.25 -4.26
CA GLU A 344 -26.43 -21.42 -3.52
C GLU A 344 -26.88 -22.89 -3.46
N ASP A 345 -26.44 -23.70 -4.43
CA ASP A 345 -26.68 -25.15 -4.45
C ASP A 345 -25.58 -25.89 -3.68
N THR A 346 -25.97 -26.59 -2.61
CA THR A 346 -25.05 -27.29 -1.71
C THR A 346 -24.20 -28.35 -2.41
N GLU A 347 -24.76 -29.11 -3.35
CA GLU A 347 -24.02 -30.18 -4.05
C GLU A 347 -23.02 -29.59 -5.03
N ARG A 348 -23.43 -28.59 -5.81
CA ARG A 348 -22.55 -27.88 -6.75
C ARG A 348 -21.45 -27.14 -6.00
N ALA A 349 -21.78 -26.43 -4.92
CA ALA A 349 -20.82 -25.70 -4.12
C ALA A 349 -19.76 -26.63 -3.52
N ALA A 350 -20.16 -27.82 -3.05
CA ALA A 350 -19.23 -28.84 -2.55
C ALA A 350 -18.31 -29.38 -3.65
N ALA A 351 -18.87 -29.73 -4.83
CA ALA A 351 -18.10 -30.22 -5.96
C ALA A 351 -17.06 -29.19 -6.44
N VAL A 352 -17.47 -27.94 -6.62
CA VAL A 352 -16.60 -26.83 -7.00
C VAL A 352 -15.53 -26.58 -5.93
N SER A 353 -15.89 -26.57 -4.64
CA SER A 353 -14.93 -26.35 -3.56
C SER A 353 -13.84 -27.42 -3.51
N ALA A 354 -14.19 -28.68 -3.76
CA ALA A 354 -13.23 -29.79 -3.79
C ALA A 354 -12.16 -29.60 -4.87
N VAL A 355 -12.54 -29.09 -6.05
CA VAL A 355 -11.59 -28.84 -7.15
C VAL A 355 -10.89 -27.49 -7.06
N LEU A 356 -11.49 -26.49 -6.41
CA LEU A 356 -10.86 -25.18 -6.22
C LEU A 356 -9.64 -25.25 -5.28
N LEU A 357 -9.67 -26.09 -4.25
CA LEU A 357 -8.56 -26.25 -3.30
C LEU A 357 -7.22 -26.62 -3.97
N PRO A 358 -7.11 -27.69 -4.77
CA PRO A 358 -5.84 -28.04 -5.43
C PRO A 358 -5.38 -26.99 -6.44
N VAL A 359 -6.32 -26.37 -7.17
CA VAL A 359 -6.03 -25.31 -8.15
C VAL A 359 -5.55 -24.03 -7.45
N ALA A 360 -6.11 -23.70 -6.30
CA ALA A 360 -5.64 -22.59 -5.46
C ALA A 360 -4.26 -22.89 -4.85
N ALA A 361 -3.99 -24.14 -4.46
CA ALA A 361 -2.64 -24.53 -4.03
C ALA A 361 -1.61 -24.36 -5.15
N GLU A 362 -1.94 -24.71 -6.40
CA GLU A 362 -1.11 -24.42 -7.58
C GLU A 362 -0.89 -22.91 -7.76
N TYR A 363 -1.96 -22.11 -7.68
CA TYR A 363 -1.89 -20.65 -7.78
C TYR A 363 -0.92 -20.04 -6.75
N PHE A 364 -1.02 -20.43 -5.49
CA PHE A 364 -0.15 -19.86 -4.45
C PHE A 364 1.27 -20.40 -4.52
N LEU A 365 1.46 -21.71 -4.72
CA LEU A 365 2.77 -22.34 -4.59
C LEU A 365 3.59 -22.28 -5.87
N GLN A 366 2.96 -22.26 -7.05
CA GLN A 366 3.64 -22.43 -8.33
C GLN A 366 3.48 -21.27 -9.30
N ALA A 367 2.34 -20.57 -9.31
CA ALA A 367 2.17 -19.47 -10.24
C ALA A 367 3.13 -18.31 -9.92
N ARG A 368 3.84 -17.82 -10.95
CA ARG A 368 4.82 -16.74 -10.85
C ARG A 368 4.54 -15.61 -11.83
N ASP A 369 4.83 -14.38 -11.42
CA ASP A 369 4.79 -13.21 -12.28
C ASP A 369 6.05 -13.12 -13.17
N LYS A 370 6.13 -12.10 -14.04
CA LYS A 370 7.27 -11.90 -14.94
C LYS A 370 8.61 -11.64 -14.22
N SER A 371 8.57 -11.38 -12.91
CA SER A 371 9.73 -11.16 -12.05
C SER A 371 9.98 -12.33 -11.11
N ASP A 372 9.41 -13.52 -11.42
CA ASP A 372 9.55 -14.76 -10.64
C ASP A 372 9.05 -14.66 -9.18
N ARG A 373 8.03 -13.82 -8.93
CA ARG A 373 7.40 -13.69 -7.61
C ARG A 373 6.02 -14.35 -7.61
N PRO A 374 5.45 -14.74 -6.45
CA PRO A 374 4.06 -15.17 -6.38
C PRO A 374 3.13 -14.16 -7.07
N VAL A 375 2.22 -14.66 -7.90
CA VAL A 375 1.32 -13.81 -8.70
C VAL A 375 0.36 -12.99 -7.83
N ASP A 376 -0.04 -13.54 -6.69
CA ASP A 376 -1.01 -12.92 -5.80
C ASP A 376 -0.38 -11.76 -5.01
N PRO A 377 -0.93 -10.53 -5.11
CA PRO A 377 -0.38 -9.37 -4.40
C PRO A 377 -0.52 -9.50 -2.87
N VAL A 378 -1.59 -10.12 -2.37
CA VAL A 378 -1.87 -10.28 -0.94
C VAL A 378 -0.96 -11.36 -0.34
N ALA A 379 -0.69 -12.44 -1.08
CA ALA A 379 0.31 -13.43 -0.72
C ALA A 379 1.70 -12.82 -0.61
N ARG A 380 2.13 -12.04 -1.62
CA ARG A 380 3.42 -11.33 -1.56
C ARG A 380 3.53 -10.45 -0.34
N PHE A 381 2.46 -9.76 0.04
CA PHE A 381 2.43 -8.94 1.24
C PHE A 381 2.59 -9.77 2.51
N HIS A 382 1.78 -10.82 2.72
CA HIS A 382 1.83 -11.60 3.96
C HIS A 382 3.09 -12.46 4.09
N LEU A 383 3.50 -13.14 3.01
CA LEU A 383 4.77 -13.88 2.94
C LEU A 383 5.97 -12.95 3.14
N GLY A 384 5.94 -11.76 2.53
CA GLY A 384 6.93 -10.71 2.75
C GLY A 384 6.95 -10.16 4.19
N ASN A 385 5.88 -10.34 4.96
CA ASN A 385 5.84 -10.03 6.39
C ASN A 385 6.15 -11.25 7.29
N GLY A 386 6.60 -12.37 6.71
CA GLY A 386 7.00 -13.58 7.45
C GLY A 386 5.86 -14.53 7.81
N ALA A 387 4.67 -14.33 7.25
CA ALA A 387 3.55 -15.22 7.50
C ALA A 387 3.71 -16.56 6.75
N ARG A 388 2.99 -17.58 7.23
CA ARG A 388 2.84 -18.88 6.56
C ARG A 388 1.45 -18.97 5.96
N LEU A 389 1.33 -19.43 4.71
CA LEU A 389 0.03 -19.78 4.12
C LEU A 389 -0.54 -21.00 4.84
N GLU A 390 -1.60 -20.81 5.63
CA GLU A 390 -2.06 -21.78 6.61
C GLU A 390 -3.20 -22.64 6.10
N ARG A 391 -4.26 -21.99 5.59
CA ARG A 391 -5.50 -22.65 5.17
C ARG A 391 -6.16 -21.92 3.99
N LEU A 392 -6.76 -22.68 3.09
CA LEU A 392 -7.63 -22.20 2.02
C LEU A 392 -9.07 -22.37 2.45
N ASN A 393 -9.88 -21.32 2.29
CA ASN A 393 -11.26 -21.28 2.73
C ASN A 393 -12.17 -21.05 1.51
N PRO A 394 -12.66 -22.12 0.85
CA PRO A 394 -13.66 -21.98 -0.19
C PRO A 394 -14.95 -21.41 0.43
N LEU A 395 -15.70 -20.62 -0.35
CA LEU A 395 -16.93 -19.94 0.11
C LEU A 395 -16.70 -19.00 1.31
N GLY A 396 -15.46 -18.52 1.50
CA GLY A 396 -15.10 -17.62 2.60
C GLY A 396 -15.69 -16.20 2.45
N ASP A 397 -15.85 -15.70 1.21
CA ASP A 397 -16.52 -14.43 0.93
C ASP A 397 -17.51 -14.55 -0.24
N LEU A 398 -18.79 -14.71 0.09
CA LEU A 398 -19.89 -14.77 -0.87
C LEU A 398 -20.42 -13.39 -1.27
N SER A 399 -19.75 -12.29 -0.88
CA SER A 399 -20.06 -10.98 -1.42
C SER A 399 -19.86 -10.96 -2.94
N ALA A 400 -20.59 -10.08 -3.63
CA ALA A 400 -20.41 -9.93 -5.07
C ALA A 400 -18.96 -9.57 -5.45
N ALA A 401 -18.19 -8.92 -4.56
CA ALA A 401 -16.78 -8.66 -4.77
C ALA A 401 -15.93 -9.93 -4.65
N GLY A 402 -16.11 -10.71 -3.57
CA GLY A 402 -15.41 -11.98 -3.35
C GLY A 402 -15.64 -12.99 -4.48
N LEU A 403 -16.89 -13.14 -4.92
CA LEU A 403 -17.23 -14.00 -6.05
C LEU A 403 -16.53 -13.56 -7.35
N ARG A 404 -16.50 -12.25 -7.65
CA ARG A 404 -15.82 -11.73 -8.85
C ARG A 404 -14.30 -11.85 -8.79
N GLN A 405 -13.70 -11.70 -7.61
CA GLN A 405 -12.25 -11.64 -7.45
C GLN A 405 -11.61 -13.04 -7.39
N SER A 406 -12.28 -13.98 -6.73
CA SER A 406 -11.70 -15.29 -6.38
C SER A 406 -12.71 -16.42 -6.29
N HIS A 407 -13.92 -16.28 -6.84
CA HIS A 407 -15.01 -17.27 -6.69
C HIS A 407 -15.32 -17.56 -5.22
N GLY A 408 -15.19 -16.54 -4.36
CA GLY A 408 -15.44 -16.63 -2.93
C GLY A 408 -14.34 -17.31 -2.11
N LEU A 409 -13.20 -17.65 -2.73
CA LEU A 409 -12.03 -18.15 -2.01
C LEU A 409 -11.41 -17.04 -1.13
N MET A 410 -11.22 -17.35 0.15
CA MET A 410 -10.37 -16.61 1.07
C MET A 410 -9.25 -17.50 1.61
N VAL A 411 -8.26 -16.92 2.28
CA VAL A 411 -7.15 -17.68 2.87
C VAL A 411 -6.78 -17.18 4.25
N ASN A 412 -6.28 -18.08 5.08
CA ASN A 412 -5.66 -17.74 6.35
C ASN A 412 -4.13 -17.73 6.19
N TYR A 413 -3.48 -16.62 6.57
CA TYR A 413 -2.03 -16.58 6.81
C TYR A 413 -1.74 -16.57 8.31
N LEU A 414 -0.89 -17.49 8.77
CA LEU A 414 -0.48 -17.59 10.17
C LEU A 414 0.80 -16.79 10.43
N TYR A 415 0.78 -15.96 11.46
CA TYR A 415 1.94 -15.24 12.00
C TYR A 415 2.45 -15.94 13.27
N ALA A 416 3.30 -16.96 13.10
CA ALA A 416 3.98 -17.60 14.21
C ALA A 416 5.20 -16.78 14.64
N LEU A 417 5.17 -16.17 15.84
CA LEU A 417 6.15 -15.15 16.27
C LEU A 417 7.62 -15.62 16.17
N ASP A 418 7.87 -16.88 16.47
CA ASP A 418 9.17 -17.54 16.43
C ASP A 418 9.63 -17.91 15.01
N GLU A 419 8.74 -17.89 14.02
CA GLU A 419 9.05 -18.21 12.62
C GLU A 419 9.06 -16.98 11.69
N ILE A 420 8.50 -15.83 12.12
CA ILE A 420 8.33 -14.64 11.27
C ILE A 420 9.63 -14.23 10.56
N GLU A 421 10.74 -14.10 11.30
CA GLU A 421 12.02 -13.66 10.73
C GLU A 421 12.60 -14.69 9.77
N ARG A 422 12.59 -15.97 10.16
CA ARG A 422 13.06 -17.08 9.31
C ARG A 422 12.27 -17.16 8.01
N ASN A 423 10.95 -17.05 8.08
CA ASN A 423 10.07 -17.09 6.91
C ASN A 423 10.28 -15.87 6.02
N HIS A 424 10.47 -14.69 6.62
CA HIS A 424 10.78 -13.46 5.90
C HIS A 424 12.08 -13.59 5.09
N GLU A 425 13.17 -13.99 5.73
CA GLU A 425 14.48 -14.13 5.06
C GLU A 425 14.42 -15.18 3.95
N ALA A 426 13.81 -16.35 4.22
CA ALA A 426 13.66 -17.39 3.20
C ALA A 426 12.88 -16.89 1.97
N PHE A 427 11.81 -16.13 2.17
CA PHE A 427 11.03 -15.54 1.08
C PHE A 427 11.79 -14.43 0.35
N ALA A 428 12.46 -13.54 1.08
CA ALA A 428 13.17 -12.40 0.53
C ALA A 428 14.42 -12.79 -0.26
N GLU A 429 15.21 -13.75 0.24
CA GLU A 429 16.47 -14.18 -0.37
C GLU A 429 16.28 -15.21 -1.48
N SER A 430 15.34 -16.15 -1.29
CA SER A 430 15.24 -17.34 -2.13
C SER A 430 13.85 -17.60 -2.72
N GLY A 431 12.89 -16.70 -2.48
CA GLY A 431 11.51 -16.86 -2.98
C GLY A 431 10.77 -18.06 -2.37
N VAL A 432 11.28 -18.63 -1.28
CA VAL A 432 10.70 -19.82 -0.64
C VAL A 432 9.38 -19.46 0.04
N ILE A 433 8.32 -20.16 -0.35
CA ILE A 433 6.98 -19.95 0.21
C ILE A 433 6.81 -20.82 1.45
N ALA A 434 6.60 -20.17 2.60
CA ALA A 434 6.14 -20.81 3.83
C ALA A 434 4.66 -21.17 3.67
N ALA A 435 4.36 -22.48 3.66
CA ALA A 435 3.00 -23.01 3.60
C ALA A 435 2.86 -24.24 4.50
N SER A 436 1.67 -24.45 5.07
CA SER A 436 1.35 -25.60 5.92
C SER A 436 1.36 -26.92 5.12
N ASP A 437 1.51 -28.05 5.82
CA ASP A 437 1.51 -29.37 5.20
C ASP A 437 0.17 -29.72 4.53
N ALA A 438 -0.93 -29.14 5.00
CA ALA A 438 -2.24 -29.30 4.35
C ALA A 438 -2.23 -28.67 2.95
N ILE A 439 -1.68 -27.46 2.82
CA ILE A 439 -1.56 -26.76 1.53
C ILE A 439 -0.61 -27.47 0.59
N ARG A 440 0.54 -27.92 1.10
CA ARG A 440 1.53 -28.67 0.29
C ARG A 440 0.96 -29.98 -0.25
N ARG A 441 0.11 -30.67 0.53
CA ARG A 441 -0.57 -31.90 0.10
C ARG A 441 -1.75 -31.66 -0.84
N ALA A 442 -2.37 -30.47 -0.78
CA ALA A 442 -3.43 -30.09 -1.71
C ALA A 442 -2.91 -29.84 -3.13
N LEU A 443 -1.61 -29.54 -3.27
CA LEU A 443 -0.99 -29.40 -4.59
C LEU A 443 -1.18 -30.69 -5.40
N PRO A 444 -1.68 -30.62 -6.65
CA PRO A 444 -1.80 -31.80 -7.49
C PRO A 444 -0.46 -32.55 -7.58
N ASN A 445 -0.48 -33.87 -7.43
CA ASN A 445 0.71 -34.68 -7.70
C ASN A 445 1.10 -34.46 -9.15
N GLN A 446 2.10 -33.62 -9.38
CA GLN A 446 2.80 -33.62 -10.65
C GLN A 446 3.47 -34.97 -10.74
N ASN A 447 2.98 -35.85 -11.63
CA ASN A 447 3.82 -36.90 -12.15
C ASN A 447 5.05 -36.20 -12.75
N ILE A 448 6.12 -36.19 -11.97
CA ILE A 448 7.43 -35.67 -12.35
C ILE A 448 7.84 -36.46 -13.58
N ASN A 449 7.69 -35.87 -14.76
CA ASN A 449 8.37 -36.36 -15.94
C ASN A 449 9.87 -36.07 -15.71
N PRO A 450 10.76 -37.06 -15.53
CA PRO A 450 12.12 -36.83 -15.02
C PRO A 450 13.09 -36.10 -15.97
N LEU A 451 12.60 -35.41 -17.00
CA LEU A 451 13.42 -34.94 -18.13
C LEU A 451 13.53 -33.41 -18.27
N ARG A 452 13.26 -32.64 -17.21
CA ARG A 452 13.68 -31.23 -17.12
C ARG A 452 14.73 -31.02 -16.03
N LYS A 453 15.81 -31.78 -16.10
CA LYS A 453 17.14 -31.31 -15.68
C LYS A 453 18.06 -31.56 -16.86
N ILE A 454 18.87 -30.54 -17.19
CA ILE A 454 19.86 -30.45 -18.28
C ILE A 454 19.30 -29.81 -19.57
N SER A 455 19.39 -28.47 -19.62
CA SER A 455 19.99 -27.73 -20.73
C SER A 455 20.40 -26.35 -20.25
#